data_AF-K6UAR4-F1
#
_entry.id   AF-K6UAR4-F1
#
_cell.length_a   1.000
_cell.length_b   1.000
_cell.length_c   1.000
_cell.angle_alpha   90.00
_cell.angle_beta   90.00
_cell.angle_gamma   90.00
#
_symmetry.space_group_name_H-M   'P 1'
#
loop_
_entity.id
_entity.type
_entity.pdbx_description
1 polymer ?
#
loop_
_entity_poly.entity_id
_entity_poly.type
_entity_poly.pdbx_seq_one_letter_code
_entity_poly.pdbx_strand_id
1 'polypeptide(L)'
;MIFNKIINSKIIYQRIKYLHEHTFPCMLNIKNGLVLYGPQMEPTQANILIEDNLIVEVSPNASGGKEINAKGCIVSPSLINSHVHMGDSVVKDIGDGESIEKIVKPPNGLKHQLLNSANPQDIINSMRSSLNEMLDTGTSTIVDFREGGVNGISLLEKAGEDIPLRKVILGRHDSFFQPFPHPLSPELGSEIRKNAQKLLESADGVGLSGFAELSEDVVKIITRTCSSEGKLAAIHTAEYEEVQQNSIKTTGKTEVQRALEAGFDILIHVTAPLNLDLDILTETNKSVVCCPRSNGALSVGIPPIKEMWDKGINLLLGTDNLMFNSPNMFREMEYALKVTRGYYREYFPPVEILKMATVNASSALNLNIGCIQEGMLADIMMVEQLSNNPILSLINRTESKNIIGLMTDGNLVYLR
;
A
#
# COMPACT_ATOMS: atom_id res chain seq x y z
N MET A 1 5.90 9.94 51.13
CA MET A 1 6.08 8.51 51.47
C MET A 1 5.00 7.74 50.73
N ILE A 2 5.33 7.30 49.52
CA ILE A 2 5.41 5.86 49.14
C ILE A 2 4.04 5.19 49.27
N PHE A 3 3.33 4.98 48.17
CA PHE A 3 2.89 3.66 47.70
C PHE A 3 2.09 3.80 46.39
N ASN A 4 2.28 2.82 45.50
CA ASN A 4 1.48 2.49 44.31
C ASN A 4 1.85 3.14 42.96
N LYS A 5 3.11 2.93 42.57
CA LYS A 5 3.47 2.58 41.18
C LYS A 5 3.48 1.03 41.09
N ILE A 6 3.21 0.49 39.90
CA ILE A 6 3.27 -0.94 39.51
C ILE A 6 1.95 -1.73 39.67
N ILE A 7 0.89 -1.32 38.95
CA ILE A 7 -0.12 -2.26 38.43
C ILE A 7 -0.61 -1.72 37.08
N ASN A 8 0.09 -2.08 35.99
CA ASN A 8 -0.50 -2.20 34.64
C ASN A 8 0.44 -2.84 33.60
N SER A 9 1.53 -3.48 34.03
CA SER A 9 2.40 -4.31 33.16
C SER A 9 1.99 -5.79 33.10
N LYS A 10 0.85 -6.17 33.69
CA LYS A 10 0.42 -7.59 33.79
C LYS A 10 -0.54 -8.09 32.71
N ILE A 11 -1.08 -7.21 31.85
CA ILE A 11 -1.97 -7.61 30.74
C ILE A 11 -1.20 -7.83 29.42
N ILE A 12 -0.02 -7.23 29.27
CA ILE A 12 0.86 -7.46 28.11
C ILE A 12 1.68 -8.76 28.25
N TYR A 13 1.82 -9.29 29.46
CA TYR A 13 2.59 -10.52 29.74
C TYR A 13 1.79 -11.83 29.69
N GLN A 14 0.48 -11.78 29.38
CA GLN A 14 -0.34 -12.99 29.22
C GLN A 14 -0.61 -13.38 27.76
N ARG A 15 -0.05 -12.66 26.77
CA ARG A 15 -0.09 -13.03 25.35
C ARG A 15 1.20 -13.67 24.81
N ILE A 16 2.21 -13.88 25.66
CA ILE A 16 3.50 -14.52 25.32
C ILE A 16 3.74 -15.76 26.19
N LYS A 17 2.72 -16.59 26.38
CA LYS A 17 2.87 -17.85 27.13
C LYS A 17 2.02 -18.99 26.58
N TYR A 18 2.01 -19.12 25.26
CA TYR A 18 1.43 -20.28 24.55
C TYR A 18 2.32 -20.84 23.42
N LEU A 19 3.61 -20.52 23.38
CA LEU A 19 4.56 -21.06 22.39
C LEU A 19 5.95 -21.35 22.97
N HIS A 20 6.01 -22.03 24.12
CA HIS A 20 7.26 -22.65 24.58
C HIS A 20 7.02 -24.11 24.92
N GLU A 21 6.66 -24.87 23.88
CA GLU A 21 6.87 -26.32 23.81
C GLU A 21 7.77 -26.58 22.61
N HIS A 22 9.10 -26.64 22.83
CA HIS A 22 10.11 -27.30 22.00
C HIS A 22 9.80 -27.43 20.49
N THR A 23 9.63 -26.30 19.78
CA THR A 23 9.62 -26.28 18.33
C THR A 23 11.02 -25.92 17.84
N PHE A 24 11.68 -26.85 17.15
CA PHE A 24 12.79 -26.49 16.26
C PHE A 24 12.33 -25.34 15.34
N PRO A 25 13.23 -24.41 14.96
CA PRO A 25 12.86 -23.35 14.02
C PRO A 25 12.22 -23.98 12.78
N CYS A 26 11.11 -23.39 12.33
CA CYS A 26 10.41 -23.90 11.15
C CYS A 26 11.27 -23.54 9.94
N MET A 27 12.13 -24.48 9.52
CA MET A 27 12.97 -24.28 8.35
C MET A 27 12.23 -24.76 7.09
N LEU A 28 12.15 -23.90 6.09
CA LEU A 28 11.63 -24.20 4.76
C LEU A 28 12.71 -23.95 3.72
N ASN A 29 12.72 -24.76 2.66
CA ASN A 29 13.66 -24.58 1.57
C ASN A 29 12.96 -24.67 0.21
N ILE A 30 12.91 -23.55 -0.50
CA ILE A 30 12.36 -23.46 -1.86
C ILE A 30 13.49 -23.75 -2.85
N LYS A 31 13.33 -24.78 -3.69
CA LYS A 31 14.40 -25.29 -4.56
C LYS A 31 14.02 -25.33 -6.04
N ASN A 32 15.03 -25.33 -6.90
CA ASN A 32 14.92 -25.53 -8.36
C ASN A 32 14.07 -24.48 -9.12
N GLY A 33 13.76 -23.34 -8.52
CA GLY A 33 13.06 -22.24 -9.17
C GLY A 33 14.01 -21.19 -9.75
N LEU A 34 13.50 -20.37 -10.67
CA LEU A 34 14.19 -19.17 -11.12
C LEU A 34 13.87 -18.02 -10.16
N VAL A 35 14.78 -17.73 -9.25
CA VAL A 35 14.63 -16.70 -8.22
C VAL A 35 14.87 -15.31 -8.80
N LEU A 36 14.00 -14.34 -8.52
CA LEU A 36 14.28 -12.93 -8.76
C LEU A 36 15.02 -12.36 -7.54
N TYR A 37 16.36 -12.43 -7.59
CA TYR A 37 17.22 -12.14 -6.44
C TYR A 37 17.60 -10.66 -6.33
N GLY A 38 17.61 -10.16 -5.09
CA GLY A 38 18.10 -8.83 -4.74
C GLY A 38 17.22 -7.68 -5.25
N PRO A 39 17.60 -6.44 -4.92
CA PRO A 39 16.80 -5.24 -5.25
C PRO A 39 16.73 -4.97 -6.76
N GLN A 40 17.62 -5.58 -7.55
CA GLN A 40 17.61 -5.47 -9.02
C GLN A 40 16.75 -6.54 -9.70
N MET A 41 16.15 -7.47 -8.94
CA MET A 41 15.31 -8.56 -9.46
C MET A 41 16.05 -9.44 -10.48
N GLU A 42 17.31 -9.78 -10.19
CA GLU A 42 18.17 -10.54 -11.09
C GLU A 42 17.72 -12.01 -11.17
N PRO A 43 17.31 -12.52 -12.35
CA PRO A 43 16.90 -13.91 -12.49
C PRO A 43 18.07 -14.87 -12.24
N THR A 44 18.00 -15.64 -11.17
CA THR A 44 19.08 -16.47 -10.64
C THR A 44 18.59 -17.88 -10.36
N GLN A 45 19.36 -18.90 -10.75
CA GLN A 45 19.09 -20.28 -10.34
C GLN A 45 19.66 -20.50 -8.94
N ALA A 46 18.77 -20.51 -7.94
CA ALA A 46 19.15 -20.64 -6.53
C ALA A 46 18.05 -21.35 -5.73
N ASN A 47 18.42 -21.83 -4.55
CA ASN A 47 17.49 -22.24 -3.51
C ASN A 47 17.36 -21.11 -2.48
N ILE A 48 16.23 -21.07 -1.77
CA ILE A 48 15.95 -20.10 -0.72
C ILE A 48 15.73 -20.86 0.58
N LEU A 49 16.63 -20.71 1.53
CA LEU A 49 16.46 -21.22 2.90
C LEU A 49 15.80 -20.14 3.75
N ILE A 50 14.74 -20.54 4.44
CA ILE A 50 13.92 -19.69 5.29
C ILE A 50 13.95 -20.30 6.68
N GLU A 51 14.27 -19.48 7.68
CA GLU A 51 14.22 -19.84 9.09
C GLU A 51 13.19 -18.95 9.78
N ASP A 52 12.16 -19.58 10.33
CA ASP A 52 10.98 -18.91 10.89
C ASP A 52 10.31 -18.00 9.84
N ASN A 53 10.53 -16.68 9.90
CA ASN A 53 9.99 -15.72 8.95
C ASN A 53 11.02 -14.99 8.09
N LEU A 54 12.31 -15.34 8.23
CA LEU A 54 13.40 -14.65 7.53
C LEU A 54 14.01 -15.52 6.44
N ILE A 55 14.35 -14.88 5.33
CA ILE A 55 15.25 -15.45 4.33
C ILE A 55 16.66 -15.41 4.92
N VAL A 56 17.27 -16.58 5.16
CA VAL A 56 18.59 -16.69 5.79
C VAL A 56 19.70 -17.00 4.79
N GLU A 57 19.37 -17.60 3.65
CA GLU A 57 20.33 -17.89 2.58
C GLU A 57 19.64 -17.97 1.22
N VAL A 58 20.20 -17.31 0.21
CA VAL A 58 19.84 -17.52 -1.20
C VAL A 58 21.07 -17.99 -1.96
N SER A 59 21.18 -19.30 -2.20
CA SER A 59 22.33 -19.86 -2.91
C SER A 59 21.98 -21.15 -3.65
N PRO A 60 22.78 -21.58 -4.64
CA PRO A 60 22.59 -22.89 -5.29
C PRO A 60 22.69 -24.08 -4.32
N ASN A 61 23.36 -23.89 -3.18
CA ASN A 61 23.66 -24.94 -2.21
C ASN A 61 22.79 -24.87 -0.94
N ALA A 62 21.93 -23.85 -0.81
CA ALA A 62 21.08 -23.69 0.37
C ALA A 62 20.24 -24.97 0.57
N SER A 63 20.32 -25.52 1.78
CA SER A 63 19.82 -26.86 2.12
C SER A 63 19.34 -26.92 3.58
N GLY A 64 18.50 -27.92 3.88
CA GLY A 64 17.86 -28.05 5.19
C GLY A 64 16.36 -27.75 5.15
N GLY A 65 15.68 -27.95 6.28
CA GLY A 65 14.25 -27.72 6.41
C GLY A 65 13.35 -28.65 5.57
N LYS A 66 12.06 -28.34 5.55
CA LYS A 66 11.09 -28.98 4.65
C LYS A 66 11.22 -28.38 3.25
N GLU A 67 11.43 -29.25 2.27
CA GLU A 67 11.65 -28.83 0.88
C GLU A 67 10.34 -28.55 0.13
N ILE A 68 10.37 -27.49 -0.69
CA ILE A 68 9.35 -27.11 -1.66
C ILE A 68 10.03 -27.07 -3.03
N ASN A 69 9.55 -27.86 -3.98
CA ASN A 69 10.12 -27.91 -5.32
C ASN A 69 9.41 -26.91 -6.24
N ALA A 70 10.09 -25.83 -6.61
CA ALA A 70 9.61 -24.77 -7.49
C ALA A 70 10.12 -24.94 -8.94
N LYS A 71 10.42 -26.16 -9.38
CA LYS A 71 10.87 -26.44 -10.75
C LYS A 71 9.87 -25.92 -11.78
N GLY A 72 10.35 -25.15 -12.75
CA GLY A 72 9.52 -24.54 -13.80
C GLY A 72 8.78 -23.29 -13.34
N CYS A 73 9.04 -22.81 -12.12
CA CYS A 73 8.46 -21.59 -11.57
C CYS A 73 9.49 -20.46 -11.51
N ILE A 74 8.97 -19.24 -11.61
CA ILE A 74 9.61 -18.03 -11.15
C ILE A 74 9.30 -17.90 -9.65
N VAL A 75 10.32 -17.64 -8.84
CA VAL A 75 10.19 -17.36 -7.41
C VAL A 75 10.44 -15.87 -7.22
N SER A 76 9.39 -15.12 -6.88
CA SER A 76 9.38 -13.66 -6.82
C SER A 76 8.94 -13.22 -5.42
N PRO A 77 9.33 -12.02 -4.95
CA PRO A 77 8.63 -11.40 -3.84
C PRO A 77 7.11 -11.35 -4.13
N SER A 78 6.31 -11.58 -3.11
CA SER A 78 4.87 -11.33 -3.17
C SER A 78 4.61 -9.85 -3.46
N LEU A 79 3.48 -9.58 -4.12
CA LEU A 79 3.11 -8.23 -4.54
C LEU A 79 2.64 -7.39 -3.35
N ILE A 80 2.88 -6.09 -3.45
CA ILE A 80 2.50 -5.08 -2.45
C ILE A 80 1.59 -4.07 -3.13
N ASN A 81 0.36 -3.96 -2.63
CA ASN A 81 -0.60 -2.96 -3.07
C ASN A 81 -0.46 -1.71 -2.18
N SER A 82 0.26 -0.70 -2.67
CA SER A 82 0.69 0.45 -1.85
C SER A 82 -0.38 1.53 -1.68
N HIS A 83 -1.57 1.34 -2.24
CA HIS A 83 -2.72 2.21 -2.00
C HIS A 83 -4.02 1.50 -2.40
N VAL A 84 -4.92 1.33 -1.44
CA VAL A 84 -6.26 0.78 -1.66
C VAL A 84 -7.27 1.39 -0.68
N HIS A 85 -8.54 1.44 -1.06
CA HIS A 85 -9.65 1.78 -0.16
C HIS A 85 -10.56 0.55 0.05
N MET A 86 -10.29 -0.25 1.08
CA MET A 86 -10.98 -1.53 1.32
C MET A 86 -12.50 -1.38 1.56
N GLY A 87 -12.94 -0.37 2.30
CA GLY A 87 -14.33 -0.09 2.64
C GLY A 87 -15.22 0.12 1.41
N ASP A 88 -14.64 0.60 0.30
CA ASP A 88 -15.38 0.86 -0.94
C ASP A 88 -15.82 -0.42 -1.66
N SER A 89 -15.27 -1.57 -1.26
CA SER A 89 -15.62 -2.89 -1.83
C SER A 89 -17.10 -3.27 -1.70
N VAL A 90 -17.84 -2.62 -0.80
CA VAL A 90 -19.29 -2.86 -0.62
C VAL A 90 -20.12 -2.21 -1.73
N VAL A 91 -19.55 -1.26 -2.48
CA VAL A 91 -20.25 -0.49 -3.52
C VAL A 91 -19.49 -0.58 -4.84
N LYS A 92 -19.59 -1.71 -5.56
CA LYS A 92 -18.88 -1.89 -6.83
C LYS A 92 -19.66 -1.35 -8.02
N ASP A 93 -18.97 -0.66 -8.91
CA ASP A 93 -19.38 -0.18 -10.24
C ASP A 93 -20.63 0.74 -10.26
N ILE A 94 -20.94 1.41 -9.16
CA ILE A 94 -22.03 2.40 -9.12
C ILE A 94 -21.52 3.77 -9.58
N GLY A 95 -22.34 4.55 -10.29
CA GLY A 95 -22.02 5.93 -10.64
C GLY A 95 -21.17 6.12 -11.89
N ASP A 96 -21.02 5.09 -12.73
CA ASP A 96 -20.37 5.20 -14.04
C ASP A 96 -20.96 6.37 -14.88
N GLY A 97 -20.08 7.17 -15.47
CA GLY A 97 -20.43 8.36 -16.26
C GLY A 97 -20.63 9.67 -15.47
N GLU A 98 -20.57 9.66 -14.13
CA GLU A 98 -20.62 10.89 -13.31
C GLU A 98 -19.21 11.47 -13.03
N SER A 99 -19.14 12.72 -12.56
CA SER A 99 -17.86 13.36 -12.23
C SER A 99 -17.24 12.85 -10.93
N ILE A 100 -15.90 12.93 -10.81
CA ILE A 100 -15.15 12.55 -9.60
C ILE A 100 -15.70 13.20 -8.32
N GLU A 101 -16.09 14.47 -8.40
CA GLU A 101 -16.65 15.22 -7.26
C GLU A 101 -17.98 14.64 -6.76
N LYS A 102 -18.83 14.15 -7.67
CA LYS A 102 -20.11 13.55 -7.30
C LYS A 102 -19.96 12.13 -6.79
N ILE A 103 -18.95 11.38 -7.24
CA ILE A 103 -18.85 9.97 -6.91
C ILE A 103 -17.97 9.75 -5.67
N VAL A 104 -16.74 10.26 -5.66
CA VAL A 104 -15.72 9.84 -4.67
C VAL A 104 -15.39 10.89 -3.62
N LYS A 105 -15.56 12.20 -3.89
CA LYS A 105 -15.12 13.22 -2.95
C LYS A 105 -16.00 13.29 -1.69
N PRO A 106 -15.42 13.28 -0.48
CA PRO A 106 -16.17 13.50 0.75
C PRO A 106 -16.66 14.95 0.89
N PRO A 107 -17.63 15.20 1.79
CA PRO A 107 -18.41 14.21 2.53
C PRO A 107 -19.63 13.71 1.75
N ASN A 108 -19.96 14.33 0.61
CA ASN A 108 -21.24 14.16 -0.08
C ASN A 108 -21.18 13.26 -1.31
N GLY A 109 -20.01 12.80 -1.74
CA GLY A 109 -19.88 11.88 -2.86
C GLY A 109 -20.70 10.61 -2.63
N LEU A 110 -21.25 10.04 -3.71
CA LEU A 110 -22.09 8.85 -3.68
C LEU A 110 -21.44 7.70 -2.89
N LYS A 111 -20.11 7.52 -3.03
CA LYS A 111 -19.29 6.59 -2.24
C LYS A 111 -19.52 6.77 -0.74
N HIS A 112 -19.37 8.00 -0.24
CA HIS A 112 -19.48 8.29 1.19
C HIS A 112 -20.90 8.09 1.72
N GLN A 113 -21.91 8.46 0.93
CA GLN A 113 -23.31 8.24 1.29
C GLN A 113 -23.63 6.75 1.43
N LEU A 114 -23.21 5.95 0.43
CA LEU A 114 -23.47 4.52 0.40
C LEU A 114 -22.69 3.79 1.49
N LEU A 115 -21.40 4.11 1.69
CA LEU A 115 -20.58 3.54 2.76
C LEU A 115 -21.18 3.81 4.15
N ASN A 116 -21.65 5.04 4.40
CA ASN A 116 -22.26 5.42 5.68
C ASN A 116 -23.61 4.72 5.92
N SER A 117 -24.32 4.38 4.85
CA SER A 117 -25.62 3.70 4.91
C SER A 117 -25.52 2.16 4.91
N ALA A 118 -24.36 1.62 4.56
CA ALA A 118 -24.16 0.18 4.42
C ALA A 118 -24.17 -0.52 5.78
N ASN A 119 -24.70 -1.75 5.82
CA ASN A 119 -24.65 -2.57 7.02
C ASN A 119 -23.20 -2.94 7.34
N PRO A 120 -22.71 -2.75 8.58
CA PRO A 120 -21.35 -3.10 8.96
C PRO A 120 -20.94 -4.54 8.60
N GLN A 121 -21.88 -5.49 8.65
CA GLN A 121 -21.58 -6.88 8.27
C GLN A 121 -21.32 -7.03 6.76
N ASP A 122 -22.01 -6.26 5.91
CA ASP A 122 -21.80 -6.27 4.47
C ASP A 122 -20.45 -5.64 4.10
N ILE A 123 -20.06 -4.59 4.82
CA ILE A 123 -18.72 -3.97 4.69
C ILE A 123 -17.64 -5.00 5.06
N ILE A 124 -17.79 -5.70 6.19
CA ILE A 124 -16.86 -6.76 6.63
C ILE A 124 -16.76 -7.86 5.58
N ASN A 125 -17.88 -8.38 5.09
CA ASN A 125 -17.92 -9.46 4.10
C ASN A 125 -17.27 -9.04 2.77
N SER A 126 -17.52 -7.80 2.34
CA SER A 126 -16.96 -7.26 1.08
C SER A 126 -15.45 -7.05 1.16
N MET A 127 -14.96 -6.49 2.28
CA MET A 127 -13.52 -6.38 2.54
C MET A 127 -12.86 -7.74 2.60
N ARG A 128 -13.48 -8.70 3.31
CA ARG A 128 -12.99 -10.07 3.42
C ARG A 128 -12.87 -10.74 2.05
N SER A 129 -13.87 -10.60 1.18
CA SER A 129 -13.81 -11.11 -0.18
C SER A 129 -12.66 -10.48 -0.97
N SER A 130 -12.45 -9.18 -0.82
CA SER A 130 -11.37 -8.45 -1.52
C SER A 130 -9.98 -8.83 -1.02
N LEU A 131 -9.81 -9.07 0.29
CA LEU A 131 -8.57 -9.57 0.88
C LEU A 131 -8.22 -10.97 0.36
N ASN A 132 -9.20 -11.86 0.20
CA ASN A 132 -8.96 -13.18 -0.40
C ASN A 132 -8.59 -13.08 -1.88
N GLU A 133 -9.24 -12.19 -2.65
CA GLU A 133 -8.88 -11.93 -4.05
C GLU A 133 -7.42 -11.47 -4.19
N MET A 134 -6.95 -10.62 -3.27
CA MET A 134 -5.56 -10.18 -3.22
C MET A 134 -4.58 -11.34 -2.97
N LEU A 135 -4.87 -12.24 -2.02
CA LEU A 135 -4.06 -13.45 -1.81
C LEU A 135 -4.06 -14.37 -3.04
N ASP A 136 -5.22 -14.57 -3.68
CA ASP A 136 -5.33 -15.36 -4.90
C ASP A 136 -4.59 -14.74 -6.09
N THR A 137 -4.30 -13.44 -6.03
CA THR A 137 -3.54 -12.69 -7.04
C THR A 137 -2.14 -12.31 -6.56
N GLY A 138 -1.60 -13.01 -5.55
CA GLY A 138 -0.20 -12.93 -5.15
C GLY A 138 0.18 -11.71 -4.32
N THR A 139 -0.80 -10.95 -3.82
CA THR A 139 -0.56 -9.80 -2.94
C THR A 139 -0.49 -10.27 -1.48
N SER A 140 0.62 -9.98 -0.79
CA SER A 140 0.80 -10.31 0.63
C SER A 140 0.66 -9.11 1.56
N THR A 141 0.75 -7.88 1.01
CA THR A 141 0.70 -6.64 1.78
C THR A 141 -0.19 -5.60 1.11
N ILE A 142 -1.01 -4.92 1.89
CA ILE A 142 -1.80 -3.76 1.46
C ILE A 142 -1.49 -2.53 2.29
N VAL A 143 -1.64 -1.36 1.70
CA VAL A 143 -1.70 -0.07 2.39
C VAL A 143 -3.11 0.49 2.23
N ASP A 144 -3.94 0.28 3.25
CA ASP A 144 -5.36 0.67 3.24
C ASP A 144 -5.55 2.08 3.76
N PHE A 145 -6.17 2.94 2.95
CA PHE A 145 -6.61 4.26 3.34
C PHE A 145 -8.00 4.15 3.96
N ARG A 146 -8.05 4.14 5.29
CA ARG A 146 -9.25 3.73 6.02
C ARG A 146 -10.07 4.88 6.58
N GLU A 147 -11.22 5.13 5.98
CA GLU A 147 -12.25 6.03 6.50
C GLU A 147 -12.99 5.46 7.73
N GLY A 148 -13.72 6.33 8.45
CA GLY A 148 -14.56 5.94 9.59
C GLY A 148 -13.80 5.88 10.92
N GLY A 149 -12.59 6.44 10.98
CA GLY A 149 -11.75 6.47 12.17
C GLY A 149 -11.51 5.09 12.77
N VAL A 150 -11.46 5.02 14.11
CA VAL A 150 -11.21 3.77 14.85
C VAL A 150 -12.27 2.69 14.55
N ASN A 151 -13.51 3.08 14.27
CA ASN A 151 -14.56 2.12 13.92
C ASN A 151 -14.28 1.47 12.56
N GLY A 152 -13.92 2.27 11.55
CA GLY A 152 -13.54 1.75 10.24
C GLY A 152 -12.34 0.80 10.30
N ILE A 153 -11.32 1.14 11.08
CA ILE A 153 -10.18 0.26 11.36
C ILE A 153 -10.65 -1.06 11.99
N SER A 154 -11.55 -1.00 12.99
CA SER A 154 -12.08 -2.22 13.61
C SER A 154 -12.84 -3.12 12.63
N LEU A 155 -13.54 -2.55 11.65
CA LEU A 155 -14.22 -3.34 10.62
C LEU A 155 -13.21 -4.06 9.72
N LEU A 156 -12.13 -3.39 9.30
CA LEU A 156 -11.06 -4.02 8.52
C LEU A 156 -10.37 -5.15 9.30
N GLU A 157 -10.09 -4.91 10.59
CA GLU A 157 -9.47 -5.93 11.43
C GLU A 157 -10.35 -7.18 11.55
N LYS A 158 -11.65 -7.01 11.76
CA LYS A 158 -12.61 -8.12 11.76
C LYS A 158 -12.68 -8.84 10.41
N ALA A 159 -12.65 -8.09 9.31
CA ALA A 159 -12.71 -8.68 7.97
C ALA A 159 -11.50 -9.59 7.67
N GLY A 160 -10.32 -9.23 8.18
CA GLY A 160 -9.06 -9.94 7.96
C GLY A 160 -8.46 -10.60 9.20
N GLU A 161 -9.26 -11.00 10.19
CA GLU A 161 -8.77 -11.57 11.46
C GLU A 161 -7.99 -12.89 11.26
N ASP A 162 -8.43 -13.71 10.32
CA ASP A 162 -7.88 -15.03 9.98
C ASP A 162 -7.35 -15.09 8.55
N ILE A 163 -7.13 -13.94 7.91
CA ILE A 163 -6.54 -13.84 6.58
C ILE A 163 -5.05 -13.51 6.73
N PRO A 164 -4.13 -14.37 6.25
CA PRO A 164 -2.69 -14.18 6.36
C PRO A 164 -2.17 -13.16 5.33
N LEU A 165 -2.68 -11.93 5.43
CA LEU A 165 -2.31 -10.78 4.60
C LEU A 165 -1.91 -9.63 5.54
N ARG A 166 -0.75 -9.02 5.29
CA ARG A 166 -0.27 -7.88 6.06
C ARG A 166 -1.03 -6.62 5.70
N LYS A 167 -1.61 -5.96 6.69
CA LYS A 167 -2.39 -4.72 6.53
C LYS A 167 -1.57 -3.58 7.13
N VAL A 168 -1.15 -2.63 6.30
CA VAL A 168 -0.65 -1.32 6.73
C VAL A 168 -1.83 -0.36 6.70
N ILE A 169 -2.25 0.13 7.86
CA ILE A 169 -3.50 0.89 7.99
C ILE A 169 -3.21 2.37 8.12
N LEU A 170 -3.61 3.15 7.12
CA LEU A 170 -3.56 4.61 7.14
C LEU A 170 -4.96 5.16 7.42
N GLY A 171 -5.26 5.40 8.69
CA GLY A 171 -6.60 5.78 9.12
C GLY A 171 -6.95 7.24 8.77
N ARG A 172 -8.25 7.54 8.71
CA ARG A 172 -8.77 8.90 8.59
C ARG A 172 -10.00 9.08 9.48
N HIS A 173 -9.97 10.12 10.32
CA HIS A 173 -11.08 10.47 11.20
C HIS A 173 -11.87 11.67 10.61
N ASP A 174 -13.20 11.67 10.75
CA ASP A 174 -14.07 12.67 10.11
C ASP A 174 -13.84 14.10 10.63
N SER A 175 -13.37 14.25 11.88
CA SER A 175 -13.03 15.57 12.44
C SER A 175 -11.90 16.28 11.69
N PHE A 176 -11.15 15.58 10.82
CA PHE A 176 -10.11 16.19 10.01
C PHE A 176 -10.67 17.03 8.86
N PHE A 177 -11.91 16.78 8.42
CA PHE A 177 -12.54 17.55 7.34
C PHE A 177 -12.89 18.96 7.84
N GLN A 178 -12.01 19.91 7.56
CA GLN A 178 -12.11 21.32 7.92
C GLN A 178 -11.71 22.15 6.71
N PRO A 179 -12.64 22.42 5.77
CA PRO A 179 -12.29 23.09 4.53
C PRO A 179 -11.77 24.51 4.79
N PHE A 180 -10.74 24.88 4.04
CA PHE A 180 -10.19 26.23 4.00
C PHE A 180 -11.29 27.25 3.59
N PRO A 181 -11.30 28.51 4.08
CA PRO A 181 -10.29 29.22 4.89
C PRO A 181 -10.58 29.27 6.39
N HIS A 182 -11.43 28.40 6.94
CA HIS A 182 -11.88 28.56 8.33
C HIS A 182 -10.71 28.43 9.32
N PRO A 183 -10.34 29.50 10.05
CA PRO A 183 -9.26 29.44 11.01
C PRO A 183 -9.62 28.45 12.12
N LEU A 184 -8.67 27.58 12.44
CA LEU A 184 -8.90 26.53 13.42
C LEU A 184 -8.90 27.14 14.83
N SER A 185 -9.97 26.93 15.60
CA SER A 185 -9.96 27.36 17.01
C SER A 185 -8.96 26.48 17.80
N PRO A 186 -8.36 27.01 18.89
CA PRO A 186 -7.47 26.22 19.74
C PRO A 186 -8.12 24.93 20.27
N GLU A 187 -9.42 24.98 20.58
CA GLU A 187 -10.20 23.83 21.06
C GLU A 187 -10.31 22.76 19.98
N LEU A 188 -10.68 23.15 18.76
CA LEU A 188 -10.78 22.23 17.62
C LEU A 188 -9.41 21.63 17.27
N GLY A 189 -8.33 22.42 17.32
CA GLY A 189 -6.98 21.90 17.11
C GLY A 189 -6.55 20.87 18.15
N SER A 190 -6.92 21.09 19.41
CA SER A 190 -6.70 20.12 20.49
C SER A 190 -7.50 18.83 20.26
N GLU A 191 -8.76 18.95 19.82
CA GLU A 191 -9.61 17.83 19.50
C GLU A 191 -9.07 17.00 18.32
N ILE A 192 -8.66 17.65 17.22
CA ILE A 192 -8.06 16.98 16.06
C ILE A 192 -6.80 16.23 16.47
N ARG A 193 -5.91 16.85 17.26
CA ARG A 193 -4.70 16.18 17.78
C ARG A 193 -5.06 14.95 18.61
N LYS A 194 -6.01 15.06 19.53
CA LYS A 194 -6.45 13.95 20.37
C LYS A 194 -7.04 12.80 19.53
N ASN A 195 -7.84 13.13 18.53
CA ASN A 195 -8.42 12.15 17.62
C ASN A 195 -7.36 11.46 16.76
N ALA A 196 -6.35 12.20 16.28
CA ALA A 196 -5.21 11.64 15.55
C ALA A 196 -4.40 10.68 16.44
N GLN A 197 -4.06 11.06 17.67
CA GLN A 197 -3.36 10.18 18.62
C GLN A 197 -4.15 8.89 18.89
N LYS A 198 -5.46 9.01 19.17
CA LYS A 198 -6.33 7.85 19.39
C LYS A 198 -6.43 6.94 18.16
N LEU A 199 -6.42 7.51 16.97
CA LEU A 199 -6.43 6.76 15.72
C LEU A 199 -5.12 5.96 15.54
N LEU A 200 -3.97 6.59 15.84
CA LEU A 200 -2.64 6.00 15.71
C LEU A 200 -2.34 4.89 16.71
N GLU A 201 -3.11 4.78 17.81
CA GLU A 201 -3.07 3.60 18.71
C GLU A 201 -3.37 2.29 17.98
N SER A 202 -4.14 2.34 16.88
CA SER A 202 -4.58 1.18 16.10
C SER A 202 -4.24 1.28 14.60
N ALA A 203 -3.45 2.28 14.19
CA ALA A 203 -3.09 2.53 12.79
C ALA A 203 -1.57 2.64 12.62
N ASP A 204 -1.08 2.40 11.41
CA ASP A 204 0.33 2.59 11.02
C ASP A 204 0.62 4.02 10.56
N GLY A 205 -0.43 4.81 10.34
CA GLY A 205 -0.34 6.19 9.96
C GLY A 205 -1.70 6.83 9.68
N VAL A 206 -1.65 7.98 9.02
CA VAL A 206 -2.83 8.72 8.57
C VAL A 206 -2.79 8.90 7.06
N GLY A 207 -3.91 8.62 6.39
CA GLY A 207 -4.10 8.79 4.95
C GLY A 207 -5.17 9.84 4.65
N LEU A 208 -4.81 10.96 4.02
CA LEU A 208 -5.72 12.08 3.76
C LEU A 208 -6.20 12.13 2.30
N SER A 209 -7.45 12.59 2.10
CA SER A 209 -8.16 12.65 0.80
C SER A 209 -7.67 13.73 -0.17
N GLY A 210 -6.91 14.72 0.31
CA GLY A 210 -6.41 15.83 -0.49
C GLY A 210 -6.67 17.19 0.15
N PHE A 211 -6.10 18.25 -0.44
CA PHE A 211 -6.08 19.58 0.20
C PHE A 211 -7.38 20.38 0.07
N ALA A 212 -8.30 19.97 -0.80
CA ALA A 212 -9.56 20.68 -1.00
C ALA A 212 -10.44 20.72 0.26
N GLU A 213 -10.26 19.76 1.17
CA GLU A 213 -11.12 19.55 2.35
C GLU A 213 -10.42 19.87 3.66
N LEU A 214 -9.16 20.32 3.61
CA LEU A 214 -8.28 20.43 4.76
C LEU A 214 -7.66 21.83 4.85
N SER A 215 -7.69 22.39 6.06
CA SER A 215 -6.92 23.59 6.37
C SER A 215 -5.44 23.24 6.60
N GLU A 216 -4.57 24.21 6.37
CA GLU A 216 -3.13 24.10 6.63
C GLU A 216 -2.80 23.70 8.07
N ASP A 217 -3.61 24.16 9.02
CA ASP A 217 -3.42 23.85 10.44
C ASP A 217 -3.74 22.39 10.74
N VAL A 218 -4.81 21.83 10.15
CA VAL A 218 -5.13 20.41 10.28
C VAL A 218 -4.01 19.56 9.72
N VAL A 219 -3.56 19.87 8.50
CA VAL A 219 -2.47 19.16 7.83
C VAL A 219 -1.22 19.13 8.73
N LYS A 220 -0.79 20.27 9.27
CA LYS A 220 0.37 20.37 10.16
C LYS A 220 0.17 19.64 11.49
N ILE A 221 -1.04 19.65 12.06
CA ILE A 221 -1.33 18.90 13.28
C ILE A 221 -1.14 17.40 13.01
N ILE A 222 -1.69 16.90 11.90
CA ILE A 222 -1.65 15.49 11.53
C ILE A 222 -0.22 15.04 11.26
N THR A 223 0.51 15.70 10.35
CA THR A 223 1.87 15.27 9.98
C THR A 223 2.83 15.32 11.18
N ARG A 224 2.73 16.35 12.04
CA ARG A 224 3.52 16.42 13.28
C ARG A 224 3.17 15.32 14.28
N THR A 225 1.89 14.95 14.38
CA THR A 225 1.45 13.89 15.28
C THR A 225 1.98 12.53 14.80
N CYS A 226 1.80 12.22 13.51
CA CYS A 226 2.40 11.03 12.88
C CYS A 226 3.91 10.97 13.10
N SER A 227 4.63 12.06 12.79
CA SER A 227 6.09 12.13 12.98
C SER A 227 6.51 11.91 14.44
N SER A 228 5.79 12.50 15.41
CA SER A 228 6.11 12.34 16.84
C SER A 228 5.90 10.92 17.36
N GLU A 229 5.06 10.13 16.68
CA GLU A 229 4.77 8.73 17.01
C GLU A 229 5.56 7.74 16.14
N GLY A 230 6.38 8.22 15.20
CA GLY A 230 7.11 7.37 14.25
C GLY A 230 6.19 6.66 13.26
N LYS A 231 5.04 7.28 12.93
CA LYS A 231 3.98 6.75 12.08
C LYS A 231 3.96 7.47 10.73
N LEU A 232 3.40 6.82 9.72
CA LEU A 232 3.34 7.36 8.35
C LEU A 232 2.31 8.48 8.22
N ALA A 233 2.57 9.44 7.34
CA ALA A 233 1.57 10.37 6.83
C ALA A 233 1.52 10.29 5.29
N ALA A 234 0.35 10.05 4.73
CA ALA A 234 0.14 10.02 3.29
C ALA A 234 -1.04 10.89 2.85
N ILE A 235 -1.02 11.36 1.61
CA ILE A 235 -2.08 12.23 1.08
C ILE A 235 -2.22 12.10 -0.45
N HIS A 236 -3.45 12.18 -0.93
CA HIS A 236 -3.75 12.35 -2.36
C HIS A 236 -3.34 13.74 -2.85
N THR A 237 -2.60 13.81 -3.94
CA THR A 237 -2.08 15.09 -4.47
C THR A 237 -2.06 15.10 -5.98
N ALA A 238 -2.39 16.26 -6.56
CA ALA A 238 -2.25 16.48 -7.99
C ALA A 238 -2.94 15.40 -8.83
N GLU A 239 -4.09 14.93 -8.37
CA GLU A 239 -4.83 13.86 -9.03
C GLU A 239 -5.39 14.31 -10.39
N TYR A 240 -5.72 15.60 -10.51
CA TYR A 240 -6.11 16.23 -11.77
C TYR A 240 -5.71 17.72 -11.76
N GLU A 241 -5.62 18.33 -12.95
CA GLU A 241 -5.03 19.66 -13.09
C GLU A 241 -5.79 20.75 -12.30
N GLU A 242 -7.11 20.67 -12.22
CA GLU A 242 -7.92 21.70 -11.55
C GLU A 242 -7.62 21.82 -10.04
N VAL A 243 -7.37 20.71 -9.32
CA VAL A 243 -7.03 20.81 -7.88
C VAL A 243 -5.70 21.53 -7.66
N GLN A 244 -4.74 21.33 -8.58
CA GLN A 244 -3.46 22.03 -8.55
C GLN A 244 -3.61 23.52 -8.82
N GLN A 245 -4.36 23.88 -9.87
CA GLN A 245 -4.64 25.28 -10.21
C GLN A 245 -5.39 25.99 -9.08
N ASN A 246 -6.35 25.31 -8.44
CA ASN A 246 -7.08 25.85 -7.30
C ASN A 246 -6.18 26.02 -6.08
N SER A 247 -5.26 25.08 -5.81
CA SER A 247 -4.26 25.22 -4.74
C SER A 247 -3.35 26.43 -4.99
N ILE A 248 -2.86 26.63 -6.22
CA ILE A 248 -2.02 27.78 -6.57
C ILE A 248 -2.80 29.09 -6.38
N LYS A 249 -4.04 29.17 -6.87
CA LYS A 249 -4.86 30.39 -6.73
C LYS A 249 -5.13 30.76 -5.28
N THR A 250 -5.31 29.77 -4.41
CA THR A 250 -5.70 29.99 -3.00
C THR A 250 -4.51 30.17 -2.07
N THR A 251 -3.38 29.50 -2.33
CA THR A 251 -2.23 29.44 -1.42
C THR A 251 -0.92 29.93 -2.03
N GLY A 252 -0.87 30.13 -3.36
CA GLY A 252 0.36 30.40 -4.11
C GLY A 252 1.24 29.17 -4.36
N LYS A 253 0.80 27.97 -3.98
CA LYS A 253 1.58 26.73 -4.06
C LYS A 253 0.77 25.58 -4.67
N THR A 254 1.46 24.67 -5.34
CA THR A 254 0.90 23.38 -5.79
C THR A 254 0.58 22.49 -4.60
N GLU A 255 -0.30 21.50 -4.77
CA GLU A 255 -0.57 20.48 -3.76
C GLU A 255 0.68 19.66 -3.43
N VAL A 256 1.53 19.39 -4.43
CA VAL A 256 2.81 18.69 -4.23
C VAL A 256 3.72 19.50 -3.31
N GLN A 257 3.93 20.79 -3.59
CA GLN A 257 4.71 21.68 -2.72
C GLN A 257 4.18 21.69 -1.28
N ARG A 258 2.85 21.82 -1.12
CA ARG A 258 2.21 21.84 0.20
C ARG A 258 2.40 20.51 0.94
N ALA A 259 2.32 19.38 0.23
CA ALA A 259 2.51 18.07 0.84
C ALA A 259 3.95 17.88 1.35
N LEU A 260 4.94 18.28 0.56
CA LEU A 260 6.34 18.20 0.95
C LEU A 260 6.67 19.13 2.12
N GLU A 261 6.19 20.38 2.09
CA GLU A 261 6.39 21.33 3.19
C GLU A 261 5.69 20.91 4.49
N ALA A 262 4.54 20.26 4.38
CA ALA A 262 3.82 19.71 5.52
C ALA A 262 4.51 18.49 6.15
N GLY A 263 5.38 17.81 5.39
CA GLY A 263 6.12 16.64 5.85
C GLY A 263 5.40 15.31 5.64
N PHE A 264 4.55 15.19 4.61
CA PHE A 264 4.01 13.88 4.23
C PHE A 264 5.10 12.94 3.70
N ASP A 265 4.95 11.65 3.96
CA ASP A 265 5.89 10.60 3.58
C ASP A 265 5.61 10.03 2.18
N ILE A 266 4.32 9.93 1.84
CA ILE A 266 3.85 9.29 0.62
C ILE A 266 2.80 10.19 -0.04
N LEU A 267 3.01 10.49 -1.32
CA LEU A 267 2.06 11.23 -2.16
C LEU A 267 1.36 10.26 -3.11
N ILE A 268 0.04 10.33 -3.18
CA ILE A 268 -0.76 9.44 -4.03
C ILE A 268 -1.15 10.16 -5.34
N HIS A 269 -1.11 9.43 -6.44
CA HIS A 269 -1.37 9.83 -7.82
C HIS A 269 -0.27 10.64 -8.48
N VAL A 270 -0.16 11.94 -8.15
CA VAL A 270 0.72 12.89 -8.86
C VAL A 270 0.51 12.80 -10.38
N THR A 271 -0.76 12.78 -10.80
CA THR A 271 -1.17 12.63 -12.21
C THR A 271 -0.96 13.90 -13.02
N ALA A 272 -1.16 15.06 -12.38
CA ALA A 272 -1.04 16.38 -12.98
C ALA A 272 -0.02 17.25 -12.21
N PRO A 273 1.26 16.86 -12.14
CA PRO A 273 2.29 17.72 -11.57
C PRO A 273 2.39 19.01 -12.39
N LEU A 274 2.59 20.15 -11.73
CA LEU A 274 2.76 21.45 -12.38
C LEU A 274 4.09 22.10 -11.98
N ASN A 275 4.52 23.09 -12.75
CA ASN A 275 5.72 23.89 -12.44
C ASN A 275 6.97 23.01 -12.23
N LEU A 276 7.56 23.10 -11.04
CA LEU A 276 8.76 22.37 -10.62
C LEU A 276 8.41 21.19 -9.69
N ASP A 277 7.16 20.72 -9.66
CA ASP A 277 6.70 19.67 -8.73
C ASP A 277 7.56 18.41 -8.80
N LEU A 278 7.94 17.98 -10.00
CA LEU A 278 8.80 16.81 -10.15
C LEU A 278 10.24 17.10 -9.69
N ASP A 279 10.75 18.32 -9.89
CA ASP A 279 12.10 18.69 -9.46
C ASP A 279 12.19 18.74 -7.93
N ILE A 280 11.24 19.39 -7.25
CA ILE A 280 11.22 19.44 -5.79
C ILE A 280 11.04 18.04 -5.16
N LEU A 281 10.33 17.13 -5.83
CA LEU A 281 10.19 15.75 -5.35
C LEU A 281 11.55 15.03 -5.32
N THR A 282 12.42 15.28 -6.30
CA THR A 282 13.77 14.68 -6.35
C THR A 282 14.68 15.10 -5.21
N GLU A 283 14.43 16.28 -4.62
CA GLU A 283 15.20 16.80 -3.49
C GLU A 283 14.79 16.15 -2.16
N THR A 284 13.87 15.19 -2.19
CA THR A 284 13.33 14.51 -1.02
C THR A 284 13.52 13.00 -1.07
N ASN A 285 13.31 12.34 0.06
CA ASN A 285 13.22 10.88 0.15
C ASN A 285 11.77 10.38 0.13
N LYS A 286 10.82 11.20 -0.36
CA LYS A 286 9.40 10.86 -0.36
C LYS A 286 9.06 9.93 -1.52
N SER A 287 8.03 9.12 -1.32
CA SER A 287 7.58 8.14 -2.33
C SER A 287 6.29 8.59 -2.99
N VAL A 288 6.09 8.19 -4.24
CA VAL A 288 4.85 8.43 -5.00
C VAL A 288 4.18 7.11 -5.32
N VAL A 289 2.90 6.97 -4.99
CA VAL A 289 2.08 5.82 -5.41
C VAL A 289 1.31 6.17 -6.68
N CYS A 290 1.58 5.46 -7.75
CA CYS A 290 0.88 5.57 -9.02
C CYS A 290 -0.31 4.60 -9.06
N CYS A 291 -1.48 5.09 -9.47
CA CYS A 291 -2.72 4.29 -9.56
C CYS A 291 -3.37 4.39 -10.95
N PRO A 292 -2.62 4.10 -12.04
CA PRO A 292 -3.02 4.44 -13.39
C PRO A 292 -4.37 3.84 -13.80
N ARG A 293 -4.77 2.64 -13.31
CA ARG A 293 -6.11 2.10 -13.62
C ARG A 293 -7.24 2.89 -12.98
N SER A 294 -7.08 3.35 -11.75
CA SER A 294 -8.06 4.20 -11.08
C SER A 294 -8.15 5.57 -11.74
N ASN A 295 -7.00 6.17 -12.05
CA ASN A 295 -6.95 7.45 -12.74
C ASN A 295 -7.59 7.37 -14.14
N GLY A 296 -7.37 6.26 -14.86
CA GLY A 296 -8.02 5.97 -16.12
C GLY A 296 -9.54 5.78 -16.00
N ALA A 297 -10.01 5.06 -14.98
CA ALA A 297 -11.45 4.86 -14.72
C ALA A 297 -12.16 6.18 -14.39
N LEU A 298 -11.49 7.09 -13.67
CA LEU A 298 -12.03 8.39 -13.27
C LEU A 298 -11.80 9.50 -14.32
N SER A 299 -11.18 9.18 -15.46
CA SER A 299 -10.90 10.13 -16.54
C SER A 299 -10.07 11.36 -16.09
N VAL A 300 -9.17 11.17 -15.12
CA VAL A 300 -8.33 12.26 -14.56
C VAL A 300 -6.92 12.31 -15.14
N GLY A 301 -6.58 11.39 -16.04
CA GLY A 301 -5.27 11.28 -16.68
C GLY A 301 -4.51 10.03 -16.23
N ILE A 302 -3.20 9.99 -16.50
CA ILE A 302 -2.30 8.90 -16.12
C ILE A 302 -1.05 9.50 -15.48
N PRO A 303 -0.57 8.98 -14.33
CA PRO A 303 0.67 9.44 -13.73
C PRO A 303 1.85 9.44 -14.71
N PRO A 304 2.70 10.48 -14.73
CA PRO A 304 3.85 10.56 -15.61
C PRO A 304 4.99 9.66 -15.10
N ILE A 305 4.74 8.34 -15.07
CA ILE A 305 5.62 7.32 -14.49
C ILE A 305 7.04 7.41 -15.06
N LYS A 306 7.17 7.57 -16.39
CA LYS A 306 8.49 7.64 -17.02
C LYS A 306 9.28 8.88 -16.57
N GLU A 307 8.67 10.06 -16.56
CA GLU A 307 9.34 11.29 -16.13
C GLU A 307 9.77 11.24 -14.67
N MET A 308 8.91 10.71 -13.80
CA MET A 308 9.24 10.53 -12.38
C MET A 308 10.37 9.50 -12.19
N TRP A 309 10.35 8.41 -12.96
CA TRP A 309 11.39 7.38 -12.95
C TRP A 309 12.74 7.91 -13.49
N ASP A 310 12.75 8.65 -14.61
CA ASP A 310 13.94 9.27 -15.19
C ASP A 310 14.61 10.25 -14.18
N LYS A 311 13.81 10.82 -13.27
CA LYS A 311 14.24 11.70 -12.18
C LYS A 311 14.68 10.98 -10.90
N GLY A 312 14.57 9.65 -10.83
CA GLY A 312 14.96 8.86 -9.67
C GLY A 312 14.01 8.94 -8.47
N ILE A 313 12.76 9.36 -8.68
CA ILE A 313 11.74 9.38 -7.62
C ILE A 313 11.38 7.94 -7.26
N ASN A 314 11.24 7.63 -5.97
CA ASN A 314 10.79 6.31 -5.54
C ASN A 314 9.31 6.11 -5.88
N LEU A 315 9.04 5.24 -6.85
CA LEU A 315 7.69 4.96 -7.34
C LEU A 315 7.14 3.65 -6.79
N LEU A 316 5.86 3.68 -6.44
CA LEU A 316 5.07 2.55 -5.96
C LEU A 316 3.84 2.37 -6.86
N LEU A 317 3.21 1.20 -6.79
CA LEU A 317 1.92 0.95 -7.44
C LEU A 317 0.83 0.67 -6.40
N GLY A 318 -0.37 1.15 -6.68
CA GLY A 318 -1.58 0.86 -5.90
C GLY A 318 -2.81 0.76 -6.79
N THR A 319 -3.79 -0.02 -6.39
CA THR A 319 -5.03 -0.23 -7.16
C THR A 319 -6.11 0.80 -6.85
N ASP A 320 -5.94 1.53 -5.74
CA ASP A 320 -6.83 2.59 -5.27
C ASP A 320 -8.27 2.08 -5.04
N ASN A 321 -9.27 2.72 -5.63
CA ASN A 321 -10.66 2.57 -5.22
C ASN A 321 -11.29 1.27 -5.75
N LEU A 322 -11.65 0.39 -4.82
CA LEU A 322 -12.32 -0.89 -5.07
C LEU A 322 -13.71 -0.76 -5.71
N MET A 323 -14.30 0.43 -5.65
CA MET A 323 -15.53 0.76 -6.33
C MET A 323 -15.42 0.59 -7.84
N PHE A 324 -14.27 0.90 -8.45
CA PHE A 324 -14.09 0.86 -9.91
C PHE A 324 -13.07 -0.16 -10.38
N ASN A 325 -12.19 -0.61 -9.49
CA ASN A 325 -11.09 -1.49 -9.85
C ASN A 325 -11.01 -2.69 -8.92
N SER A 326 -10.96 -3.88 -9.53
CA SER A 326 -10.52 -5.08 -8.82
C SER A 326 -9.09 -4.87 -8.25
N PRO A 327 -8.80 -5.32 -7.01
CA PRO A 327 -7.51 -5.12 -6.33
C PRO A 327 -6.39 -6.04 -6.84
N ASN A 328 -6.32 -6.20 -8.16
CA ASN A 328 -5.41 -7.12 -8.81
C ASN A 328 -4.15 -6.38 -9.29
N MET A 329 -3.03 -6.65 -8.62
CA MET A 329 -1.73 -6.02 -8.93
C MET A 329 -1.13 -6.47 -10.27
N PHE A 330 -1.45 -7.66 -10.78
CA PHE A 330 -1.02 -8.06 -12.14
C PHE A 330 -1.67 -7.16 -13.21
N ARG A 331 -2.97 -6.86 -13.05
CA ARG A 331 -3.68 -5.93 -13.94
C ARG A 331 -3.13 -4.50 -13.80
N GLU A 332 -2.78 -4.06 -12.59
CA GLU A 332 -2.16 -2.75 -12.35
C GLU A 332 -0.79 -2.64 -13.04
N MET A 333 0.08 -3.63 -12.86
CA MET A 333 1.40 -3.68 -13.49
C MET A 333 1.32 -3.72 -15.01
N GLU A 334 0.43 -4.55 -15.57
CA GLU A 334 0.29 -4.66 -17.03
C GLU A 334 -0.20 -3.34 -17.64
N TYR A 335 -1.20 -2.71 -17.01
CA TYR A 335 -1.72 -1.43 -17.44
C TYR A 335 -0.66 -0.33 -17.33
N ALA A 336 0.03 -0.23 -16.18
CA ALA A 336 1.11 0.73 -15.95
C ALA A 336 2.23 0.62 -17.00
N LEU A 337 2.67 -0.60 -17.32
CA LEU A 337 3.70 -0.84 -18.33
C LEU A 337 3.26 -0.37 -19.72
N LYS A 338 2.06 -0.78 -20.15
CA LYS A 338 1.56 -0.51 -21.51
C LYS A 338 1.22 0.95 -21.70
N VAL A 339 0.56 1.58 -20.71
CA VAL A 339 0.19 2.99 -20.79
C VAL A 339 1.42 3.89 -20.79
N THR A 340 2.44 3.57 -19.98
CA THR A 340 3.72 4.31 -19.98
C THR A 340 4.38 4.23 -21.34
N ARG A 341 4.57 3.01 -21.89
CA ARG A 341 5.18 2.85 -23.22
C ARG A 341 4.36 3.50 -24.33
N GLY A 342 3.04 3.40 -24.27
CA GLY A 342 2.14 3.96 -25.28
C GLY A 342 2.12 5.49 -25.27
N TYR A 343 2.06 6.09 -24.07
CA TYR A 343 2.02 7.54 -23.88
C TYR A 343 3.34 8.19 -24.33
N TYR A 344 4.48 7.69 -23.84
CA TYR A 344 5.80 8.23 -24.16
C TYR A 344 6.34 7.78 -25.53
N ARG A 345 5.75 6.74 -26.13
CA ARG A 345 6.23 6.10 -27.38
C ARG A 345 7.68 5.64 -27.30
N GLU A 346 8.10 5.25 -26.10
CA GLU A 346 9.47 4.84 -25.77
C GLU A 346 9.46 3.50 -25.03
N TYR A 347 10.62 2.84 -25.03
CA TYR A 347 10.81 1.65 -24.22
C TYR A 347 10.86 2.03 -22.74
N PHE A 348 10.04 1.37 -21.92
CA PHE A 348 10.14 1.40 -20.46
C PHE A 348 10.51 0.00 -19.93
N PRO A 349 11.53 -0.16 -19.07
CA PRO A 349 11.94 -1.48 -18.60
C PRO A 349 10.87 -2.15 -17.71
N PRO A 350 10.40 -3.38 -18.03
CA PRO A 350 9.36 -4.05 -17.24
C PRO A 350 9.76 -4.34 -15.79
N VAL A 351 11.06 -4.50 -15.53
CA VAL A 351 11.58 -4.77 -14.19
C VAL A 351 11.28 -3.62 -13.23
N GLU A 352 11.24 -2.39 -13.73
CA GLU A 352 10.94 -1.20 -12.93
C GLU A 352 9.48 -1.20 -12.48
N ILE A 353 8.55 -1.65 -13.33
CA ILE A 353 7.14 -1.86 -12.92
C ILE A 353 7.03 -2.92 -11.83
N LEU A 354 7.75 -4.02 -11.94
CA LEU A 354 7.74 -5.06 -10.90
C LEU A 354 8.30 -4.53 -9.58
N LYS A 355 9.41 -3.75 -9.61
CA LYS A 355 9.97 -3.09 -8.43
C LYS A 355 8.99 -2.13 -7.76
N MET A 356 8.20 -1.38 -8.53
CA MET A 356 7.14 -0.50 -7.98
C MET A 356 6.05 -1.28 -7.24
N ALA A 357 5.80 -2.54 -7.61
CA ALA A 357 4.85 -3.44 -6.94
C ALA A 357 5.50 -4.30 -5.84
N THR A 358 6.80 -4.14 -5.56
CA THR A 358 7.57 -4.99 -4.64
C THR A 358 8.67 -4.18 -3.91
N VAL A 359 9.91 -4.18 -4.43
CA VAL A 359 11.14 -3.68 -3.77
C VAL A 359 10.98 -2.26 -3.23
N ASN A 360 10.37 -1.37 -4.01
CA ASN A 360 10.31 0.06 -3.71
C ASN A 360 9.48 0.37 -2.45
N ALA A 361 8.56 -0.52 -2.08
CA ALA A 361 7.69 -0.35 -0.91
C ALA A 361 8.44 -0.51 0.42
N SER A 362 9.56 -1.24 0.44
CA SER A 362 10.34 -1.50 1.65
C SER A 362 10.75 -0.20 2.35
N SER A 363 11.36 0.73 1.61
CA SER A 363 11.80 2.02 2.14
C SER A 363 10.65 2.96 2.44
N ALA A 364 9.56 2.90 1.68
CA ALA A 364 8.39 3.75 1.89
C ALA A 364 7.61 3.38 3.15
N LEU A 365 7.56 2.09 3.48
CA LEU A 365 6.79 1.55 4.61
C LEU A 365 7.64 1.27 5.85
N ASN A 366 8.97 1.41 5.74
CA ASN A 366 9.94 0.99 6.77
C ASN A 366 9.78 -0.49 7.18
N LEU A 367 9.62 -1.37 6.17
CA LEU A 367 9.43 -2.81 6.36
C LEU A 367 10.46 -3.60 5.55
N ASN A 368 10.99 -4.69 6.11
CA ASN A 368 11.92 -5.60 5.44
C ASN A 368 11.19 -6.58 4.51
N ILE A 369 10.40 -6.07 3.55
CA ILE A 369 9.57 -6.86 2.62
C ILE A 369 9.88 -6.50 1.16
N GLY A 370 9.28 -7.21 0.20
CA GLY A 370 9.31 -6.84 -1.22
C GLY A 370 10.60 -7.19 -1.97
N CYS A 371 11.55 -7.88 -1.32
CA CYS A 371 12.79 -8.35 -1.95
C CYS A 371 13.15 -9.76 -1.47
N ILE A 372 13.61 -10.62 -2.38
CA ILE A 372 14.24 -11.91 -2.01
C ILE A 372 15.74 -11.66 -1.86
N GLN A 373 16.16 -11.48 -0.62
CA GLN A 373 17.57 -11.42 -0.20
C GLN A 373 17.64 -11.75 1.29
N GLU A 374 18.83 -12.08 1.77
CA GLU A 374 19.09 -12.38 3.16
C GLU A 374 18.64 -11.24 4.10
N GLY A 375 17.99 -11.60 5.21
CA GLY A 375 17.47 -10.66 6.22
C GLY A 375 16.10 -10.06 5.91
N MET A 376 15.53 -10.32 4.72
CA MET A 376 14.15 -9.93 4.41
C MET A 376 13.15 -10.94 4.96
N LEU A 377 11.94 -10.46 5.26
CA LEU A 377 10.80 -11.31 5.55
C LEU A 377 10.46 -12.15 4.32
N ALA A 378 10.15 -13.42 4.56
CA ALA A 378 9.78 -14.37 3.52
C ALA A 378 8.32 -14.14 3.06
N ASP A 379 8.13 -13.07 2.29
CA ASP A 379 6.92 -12.81 1.50
C ASP A 379 7.19 -13.21 0.05
N ILE A 380 6.85 -14.45 -0.30
CA ILE A 380 7.28 -15.08 -1.56
C ILE A 380 6.08 -15.63 -2.31
N MET A 381 6.03 -15.37 -3.62
CA MET A 381 5.14 -16.07 -4.54
C MET A 381 5.94 -16.98 -5.48
N MET A 382 5.40 -18.17 -5.72
CA MET A 382 5.91 -19.12 -6.71
C MET A 382 4.90 -19.17 -7.86
N VAL A 383 5.38 -18.84 -9.05
CA VAL A 383 4.52 -18.61 -10.22
C VAL A 383 5.05 -19.42 -11.40
N GLU A 384 4.16 -20.14 -12.09
CA GLU A 384 4.51 -20.88 -13.30
C GLU A 384 5.21 -19.97 -14.34
N GLN A 385 6.34 -20.43 -14.89
CA GLN A 385 7.06 -19.69 -15.92
C GLN A 385 6.41 -19.92 -17.30
N LEU A 386 5.68 -18.93 -17.78
CA LEU A 386 4.93 -18.99 -19.04
C LEU A 386 5.72 -18.44 -20.25
N SER A 387 6.89 -17.85 -20.03
CA SER A 387 7.77 -17.39 -21.12
C SER A 387 9.25 -17.31 -20.72
N ASN A 388 10.14 -17.21 -21.71
CA ASN A 388 11.59 -17.11 -21.51
C ASN A 388 12.03 -15.80 -20.84
N ASN A 389 11.20 -14.75 -20.88
CA ASN A 389 11.46 -13.51 -20.15
C ASN A 389 10.68 -13.57 -18.82
N PRO A 390 11.34 -13.80 -17.66
CA PRO A 390 10.63 -14.03 -16.40
C PRO A 390 9.83 -12.81 -15.94
N ILE A 391 10.38 -11.61 -16.11
CA ILE A 391 9.70 -10.37 -15.71
C ILE A 391 8.43 -10.15 -16.55
N LEU A 392 8.53 -10.31 -17.88
CA LEU A 392 7.35 -10.20 -18.75
C LEU A 392 6.39 -11.39 -18.61
N SER A 393 6.88 -12.55 -18.18
CA SER A 393 6.02 -13.68 -17.81
C SER A 393 5.09 -13.28 -16.67
N LEU A 394 5.64 -12.69 -15.60
CA LEU A 394 4.84 -12.19 -14.48
C LEU A 394 3.86 -11.09 -14.91
N ILE A 395 4.32 -10.10 -15.66
CA ILE A 395 3.49 -8.91 -15.96
C ILE A 395 2.42 -9.19 -17.01
N ASN A 396 2.73 -9.90 -18.10
CA ASN A 396 1.82 -10.02 -19.25
C ASN A 396 1.09 -11.36 -19.35
N ARG A 397 1.50 -12.39 -18.60
CA ARG A 397 1.01 -13.77 -18.80
C ARG A 397 0.39 -14.37 -17.56
N THR A 398 0.84 -13.98 -16.38
CA THR A 398 0.37 -14.58 -15.12
C THR A 398 -1.06 -14.19 -14.81
N GLU A 399 -1.86 -15.20 -14.52
CA GLU A 399 -3.16 -15.09 -13.87
C GLU A 399 -3.12 -15.79 -12.50
N SER A 400 -4.17 -15.64 -11.68
CA SER A 400 -4.25 -16.28 -10.34
C SER A 400 -4.04 -17.80 -10.37
N LYS A 401 -4.48 -18.47 -11.44
CA LYS A 401 -4.30 -19.92 -11.62
C LYS A 401 -2.84 -20.35 -11.78
N ASN A 402 -1.96 -19.44 -12.17
CA ASN A 402 -0.53 -19.72 -12.39
C ASN A 402 0.29 -19.53 -11.11
N ILE A 403 -0.29 -18.98 -10.04
CA ILE A 403 0.36 -18.89 -8.74
C ILE A 403 0.21 -20.24 -8.05
N ILE A 404 1.31 -20.99 -7.99
CA ILE A 404 1.33 -22.32 -7.41
C ILE A 404 1.51 -22.27 -5.89
N GLY A 405 2.07 -21.20 -5.35
CA GLY A 405 2.17 -21.05 -3.91
C GLY A 405 2.46 -19.62 -3.48
N LEU A 406 2.01 -19.30 -2.28
CA LEU A 406 2.14 -17.99 -1.67
C LEU A 406 2.59 -18.16 -0.23
N MET A 407 3.54 -17.32 0.17
CA MET A 407 4.05 -17.20 1.52
C MET A 407 3.89 -15.75 1.98
N THR A 408 3.45 -15.59 3.23
CA THR A 408 3.36 -14.30 3.91
C THR A 408 3.99 -14.45 5.28
N ASP A 409 4.96 -13.60 5.60
CA ASP A 409 5.66 -13.58 6.90
C ASP A 409 6.22 -14.96 7.28
N GLY A 410 6.85 -15.66 6.32
CA GLY A 410 7.40 -17.02 6.52
C GLY A 410 6.37 -18.15 6.49
N ASN A 411 5.08 -17.84 6.56
CA ASN A 411 4.03 -18.83 6.62
C ASN A 411 3.54 -19.16 5.20
N LEU A 412 3.61 -20.44 4.83
CA LEU A 412 3.04 -20.93 3.58
C LEU A 412 1.51 -20.83 3.64
N VAL A 413 0.94 -19.87 2.93
CA VAL A 413 -0.51 -19.63 2.85
C VAL A 413 -1.19 -20.74 2.05
N TYR A 414 -0.63 -21.08 0.90
CA TYR A 414 -1.05 -22.23 0.10
C TYR A 414 0.07 -22.74 -0.81
N LEU A 415 -0.07 -24.00 -1.24
CA LEU A 415 0.74 -24.64 -2.27
C LEU A 415 -0.18 -25.60 -3.06
N ARG A 416 -0.28 -25.42 -4.38
CA ARG A 416 -1.22 -26.09 -5.29
C ARG A 416 -0.55 -27.17 -6.13
#